data_AF-A0A1T5HUT5-F1
#
_entry.id   AF-A0A1T5HUT5-F1
#
_cell.length_a   1.000
_cell.length_b   1.000
_cell.length_c   1.000
_cell.angle_alpha   90.00
_cell.angle_beta   90.00
_cell.angle_gamma   90.00
#
_symmetry.space_group_name_H-M   'P 1'
#
loop_
_entity.id
_entity.type
_entity.pdbx_description
1 polymer ?
#
loop_
_entity_poly.entity_id
_entity_poly.type
_entity_poly.pdbx_seq_one_letter_code
_entity_poly.pdbx_strand_id
1 'polypeptide(L)'
;MSKEMLIVLMCTFFASNCFAKTEFPVDFLLQADVTPSAAGFKIKSVVISPNNFTVIYDESHERFHDINSTLTVNTDIPSSRLESFYYDINLVENNASCLLHNGKTIYYEPPVLAMTNNVGDLVEVNSRNPLLWQEFDDVVSGTQASVKKINLSFSKIPVTDFINNYKYCEGKMTLMVGLSI
;
A
#
# COMPACT_ATOMS: atom_id res chain seq x y z
N MET A 1 21.45 -7.54 67.54
CA MET A 1 20.45 -8.09 66.58
C MET A 1 19.08 -7.89 67.19
N SER A 2 18.01 -7.46 66.52
CA SER A 2 17.77 -7.06 65.13
C SER A 2 16.35 -6.48 65.14
N LYS A 3 16.18 -5.21 64.74
CA LYS A 3 14.88 -4.66 64.33
C LYS A 3 15.01 -3.71 63.14
N GLU A 4 16.22 -3.23 62.85
CA GLU A 4 16.49 -2.36 61.69
C GLU A 4 16.69 -3.10 60.37
N MET A 5 16.80 -4.44 60.41
CA MET A 5 17.14 -5.25 59.23
C MET A 5 15.93 -5.77 58.43
N LEU A 6 14.71 -5.30 58.74
CA LEU A 6 13.49 -5.72 58.04
C LEU A 6 12.93 -4.67 57.07
N ILE A 7 13.42 -3.42 57.11
CA ILE A 7 12.93 -2.34 56.24
C ILE A 7 13.65 -2.33 54.87
N VAL A 8 14.79 -3.01 54.75
CA VAL A 8 15.60 -3.05 53.51
C VAL A 8 15.01 -4.00 52.45
N LEU A 9 14.08 -4.89 52.81
CA LEU A 9 13.56 -5.92 51.90
C LEU A 9 12.21 -5.60 51.25
N MET A 10 11.72 -4.36 51.39
CA MET A 10 10.41 -3.94 50.88
C MET A 10 10.48 -2.72 49.94
N CYS A 11 11.65 -2.36 49.43
CA CYS A 11 11.75 -1.59 48.19
C CYS A 11 11.61 -2.56 47.02
N THR A 12 10.37 -3.00 46.87
CA THR A 12 9.74 -3.49 45.65
C THR A 12 10.54 -3.15 44.40
N PHE A 13 11.01 -4.22 43.75
CA PHE A 13 11.17 -4.34 42.31
C PHE A 13 10.05 -3.59 41.58
N PHE A 14 10.23 -2.30 41.34
CA PHE A 14 9.66 -1.68 40.15
C PHE A 14 10.58 -2.10 39.01
N ALA A 15 10.38 -3.33 38.53
CA ALA A 15 10.71 -3.62 37.15
C ALA A 15 9.81 -2.70 36.33
N SER A 16 10.32 -1.52 36.02
CA SER A 16 9.81 -0.66 34.97
C SER A 16 9.96 -1.47 33.69
N ASN A 17 8.93 -2.27 33.38
CA ASN A 17 8.71 -2.78 32.06
C ASN A 17 8.46 -1.56 31.18
N CYS A 18 9.55 -0.95 30.71
CA CYS A 18 9.50 0.04 29.67
C CYS A 18 9.18 -0.74 28.39
N PHE A 19 7.91 -1.06 28.18
CA PHE A 19 7.44 -1.47 26.87
C PHE A 19 7.48 -0.21 26.01
N ALA A 20 8.66 0.10 25.46
CA ALA A 20 8.75 0.99 24.32
C ALA A 20 8.17 0.21 23.13
N LYS A 21 6.83 0.21 23.01
CA LYS A 21 6.18 -0.18 21.76
C LYS A 21 6.39 1.01 20.82
N THR A 22 7.59 1.13 20.26
CA THR A 22 7.90 2.18 19.30
C THR A 22 7.34 1.72 17.97
N GLU A 23 6.04 1.90 17.79
CA GLU A 23 5.42 1.78 16.47
C GLU A 23 5.87 2.99 15.66
N PHE A 24 6.57 2.74 14.56
CA PHE A 24 6.96 3.78 13.63
C PHE A 24 6.06 3.68 12.39
N PRO A 25 5.07 4.57 12.25
CA PRO A 25 4.12 4.49 11.15
C PRO A 25 4.79 4.89 9.83
N VAL A 26 4.44 4.16 8.77
CA VAL A 26 4.49 4.68 7.39
C VAL A 26 3.07 4.88 6.92
N ASP A 27 2.77 6.12 6.52
CA ASP A 27 1.48 6.45 5.93
C ASP A 27 1.60 6.38 4.41
N PHE A 28 0.71 5.70 3.70
CA PHE A 28 0.76 5.73 2.25
C PHE A 28 -0.64 5.69 1.64
N LEU A 29 -0.86 6.52 0.63
CA LEU A 29 -2.16 6.75 0.01
C LEU A 29 -2.19 6.21 -1.42
N LEU A 30 -3.14 5.33 -1.71
CA LEU A 30 -3.41 4.79 -3.04
C LEU A 30 -4.56 5.56 -3.70
N GLN A 31 -4.34 6.06 -4.90
CA GLN A 31 -5.35 6.71 -5.73
C GLN A 31 -5.41 6.05 -7.10
N ALA A 32 -6.62 6.01 -7.68
CA ALA A 32 -6.80 5.63 -9.07
C ALA A 32 -7.65 6.68 -9.78
N ASP A 33 -7.17 7.10 -10.95
CA ASP A 33 -7.83 8.04 -11.83
C ASP A 33 -8.29 7.35 -13.11
N VAL A 34 -9.35 7.90 -13.71
CA VAL A 34 -10.01 7.37 -14.90
C VAL A 34 -9.79 8.30 -16.09
N THR A 35 -9.35 7.76 -17.23
CA THR A 35 -9.30 8.50 -18.50
C THR A 35 -10.56 8.28 -19.36
N PRO A 36 -10.91 9.21 -20.26
CA PRO A 36 -12.23 9.25 -20.90
C PRO A 36 -12.49 8.16 -21.96
N SER A 37 -13.78 8.00 -22.24
CA SER A 37 -14.48 7.02 -23.09
C SER A 37 -13.87 6.63 -24.44
N ALA A 38 -14.11 5.38 -24.84
CA ALA A 38 -13.98 4.91 -26.22
C ALA A 38 -15.31 4.30 -26.69
N ALA A 39 -15.72 4.62 -27.94
CA ALA A 39 -16.93 4.09 -28.58
C ALA A 39 -18.27 4.27 -27.80
N GLY A 40 -18.38 5.32 -26.98
CA GLY A 40 -19.58 5.60 -26.17
C GLY A 40 -19.67 4.84 -24.85
N PHE A 41 -18.70 3.96 -24.57
CA PHE A 41 -18.52 3.30 -23.27
C PHE A 41 -17.40 3.96 -22.48
N LYS A 42 -17.45 3.80 -21.16
CA LYS A 42 -16.42 4.31 -20.25
C LYS A 42 -16.26 3.45 -19.01
N ILE A 43 -15.10 3.60 -18.39
CA ILE A 43 -14.90 3.25 -17.00
C ILE A 43 -15.71 4.27 -16.16
N LYS A 44 -16.64 3.78 -15.35
CA LYS A 44 -17.48 4.57 -14.45
C LYS A 44 -16.75 4.94 -13.17
N SER A 45 -16.00 4.00 -12.61
CA SER A 45 -15.29 4.18 -11.36
C SER A 45 -14.12 3.24 -11.26
N VAL A 46 -13.05 3.70 -10.62
CA VAL A 46 -11.98 2.84 -10.13
C VAL A 46 -11.85 3.09 -8.63
N VAL A 47 -11.91 2.02 -7.85
CA VAL A 47 -11.89 2.09 -6.39
C VAL A 47 -10.81 1.17 -5.87
N ILE A 48 -9.94 1.69 -5.02
CA ILE A 48 -8.97 0.91 -4.27
C ILE A 48 -9.50 0.77 -2.85
N SER A 49 -9.48 -0.44 -2.29
CA SER A 49 -9.95 -0.68 -0.93
C SER A 49 -9.17 -1.81 -0.24
N PRO A 50 -8.60 -1.57 0.95
CA PRO A 50 -8.43 -0.24 1.58
C PRO A 50 -7.47 0.66 0.77
N ASN A 51 -7.64 1.98 0.83
CA ASN A 51 -6.80 2.96 0.10
C ASN A 51 -5.85 3.77 0.98
N ASN A 52 -5.99 3.67 2.30
CA ASN A 52 -5.12 4.29 3.29
C ASN A 52 -4.71 3.24 4.31
N PHE A 53 -3.49 3.36 4.79
CA PHE A 53 -2.83 2.34 5.58
C PHE A 53 -1.76 2.95 6.45
N THR A 54 -1.58 2.33 7.60
CA THR A 54 -0.44 2.55 8.48
C THR A 54 0.26 1.20 8.63
N VAL A 55 1.54 1.14 8.28
CA VAL A 55 2.34 -0.08 8.46
C VAL A 55 3.40 0.06 9.52
N ILE A 56 3.72 -1.11 10.08
CA ILE A 56 4.68 -1.29 11.16
C ILE A 56 5.99 -1.77 10.55
N TYR A 57 7.08 -1.21 11.05
CA TYR A 57 8.44 -1.62 10.72
C TYR A 57 8.79 -2.95 11.40
N ASP A 58 9.34 -3.89 10.63
CA ASP A 58 9.84 -5.17 11.11
C ASP A 58 11.35 -5.11 11.25
N GLU A 59 11.82 -5.03 12.50
CA GLU A 59 13.25 -4.99 12.82
C GLU A 59 14.01 -6.25 12.37
N SER A 60 13.34 -7.40 12.33
CA SER A 60 14.00 -8.67 11.98
C SER A 60 14.27 -8.80 10.48
N HIS A 61 13.42 -8.20 9.66
CA HIS A 61 13.54 -8.17 8.20
C HIS A 61 14.07 -6.84 7.66
N GLU A 62 14.30 -5.88 8.55
CA GLU A 62 14.76 -4.52 8.28
C GLU A 62 13.89 -3.79 7.24
N ARG A 63 12.57 -3.96 7.30
CA ARG A 63 11.64 -3.37 6.32
C ARG A 63 10.23 -3.25 6.88
N PHE A 64 9.39 -2.43 6.26
CA PHE A 64 7.96 -2.42 6.57
C PHE A 64 7.27 -3.67 6.04
N HIS A 65 6.20 -4.11 6.72
CA HIS A 65 5.36 -5.18 6.22
C HIS A 65 4.70 -4.82 4.89
N ASP A 66 4.56 -5.82 4.03
CA ASP A 66 3.86 -5.65 2.76
C ASP A 66 2.39 -5.38 3.00
N ILE A 67 1.79 -4.63 2.07
CA ILE A 67 0.37 -4.30 2.11
C ILE A 67 -0.37 -4.98 1.00
N ASN A 68 -1.57 -5.42 1.34
CA ASN A 68 -2.50 -5.99 0.38
C ASN A 68 -3.74 -5.11 0.28
N SER A 69 -4.14 -4.81 -0.94
CA SER A 69 -5.35 -4.07 -1.28
C SER A 69 -6.07 -4.72 -2.47
N THR A 70 -7.21 -4.17 -2.85
CA THR A 70 -7.96 -4.58 -4.02
C THR A 70 -8.32 -3.35 -4.84
N LEU A 71 -8.15 -3.43 -6.16
CA LEU A 71 -8.61 -2.45 -7.14
C LEU A 71 -9.81 -3.01 -7.88
N THR A 72 -10.90 -2.26 -7.88
CA THR A 72 -12.13 -2.58 -8.61
C THR A 72 -12.31 -1.57 -9.73
N VAL A 73 -12.41 -2.05 -10.97
CA VAL A 73 -12.74 -1.25 -12.15
C VAL A 73 -14.17 -1.56 -12.55
N ASN A 74 -15.05 -0.56 -12.54
CA ASN A 74 -16.42 -0.72 -13.00
C ASN A 74 -16.65 0.13 -14.26
N THR A 75 -17.42 -0.42 -15.20
CA THR A 75 -17.73 0.25 -16.46
C THR A 75 -19.23 0.58 -16.57
N ASP A 76 -19.62 1.25 -17.65
CA ASP A 76 -21.02 1.32 -18.07
C ASP A 76 -21.40 0.30 -19.16
N ILE A 77 -20.49 -0.63 -19.48
CA ILE A 77 -20.70 -1.66 -20.48
C ILE A 77 -21.65 -2.71 -19.91
N PRO A 78 -22.82 -2.97 -20.52
CA PRO A 78 -23.74 -3.99 -20.05
C PRO A 78 -23.09 -5.38 -20.07
N SER A 79 -23.32 -6.18 -19.04
CA SER A 79 -22.77 -7.55 -18.97
C SER A 79 -23.31 -8.49 -20.06
N SER A 80 -24.40 -8.12 -20.73
CA SER A 80 -24.98 -8.88 -21.84
C SER A 80 -24.28 -8.66 -23.19
N ARG A 81 -23.37 -7.69 -23.28
CA ARG A 81 -22.54 -7.47 -24.49
C ARG A 81 -21.59 -8.65 -24.66
N LEU A 82 -21.42 -9.10 -25.91
CA LEU A 82 -20.57 -10.25 -26.26
C LEU A 82 -19.21 -9.82 -26.83
N GLU A 83 -19.06 -8.54 -27.17
CA GLU A 83 -17.80 -7.98 -27.61
C GLU A 83 -16.78 -7.98 -26.46
N SER A 84 -15.51 -8.23 -26.80
CA SER A 84 -14.42 -8.15 -25.84
C SER A 84 -14.01 -6.70 -25.64
N PHE A 85 -14.05 -6.25 -24.39
CA PHE A 85 -13.51 -4.96 -23.97
C PHE A 85 -12.35 -5.19 -23.03
N TYR A 86 -11.36 -4.32 -23.12
CA TYR A 86 -10.17 -4.39 -22.29
C TYR A 86 -9.89 -3.05 -21.64
N TYR A 87 -8.95 -3.06 -20.70
CA TYR A 87 -8.45 -1.84 -20.09
C TYR A 87 -6.98 -1.98 -19.74
N ASP A 88 -6.31 -0.84 -19.64
CA ASP A 88 -4.91 -0.75 -19.24
C ASP A 88 -4.80 -0.06 -17.87
N ILE A 89 -3.85 -0.50 -17.06
CA ILE A 89 -3.47 0.13 -15.80
C ILE A 89 -2.03 0.59 -15.90
N ASN A 90 -1.78 1.86 -15.62
CA ASN A 90 -0.44 2.42 -15.56
C ASN A 90 -0.18 3.09 -14.22
N LEU A 91 1.07 2.98 -13.74
CA LEU A 91 1.55 3.72 -12.58
C LEU A 91 2.03 5.10 -13.05
N VAL A 92 1.37 6.16 -12.59
CA VAL A 92 1.68 7.55 -12.99
C VAL A 92 2.42 8.33 -11.92
N GLU A 93 2.23 7.99 -10.65
CA GLU A 93 2.94 8.60 -9.52
C GLU A 93 3.31 7.50 -8.52
N ASN A 94 4.55 7.53 -8.04
CA ASN A 94 5.01 6.70 -6.93
C ASN A 94 6.11 7.45 -6.19
N ASN A 95 5.79 7.99 -5.03
CA ASN A 95 6.74 8.73 -4.21
C ASN A 95 6.66 8.28 -2.75
N ALA A 96 7.79 8.38 -2.08
CA ALA A 96 7.87 8.19 -0.65
C ALA A 96 8.98 9.07 -0.07
N SER A 97 8.78 9.52 1.16
CA SER A 97 9.72 10.33 1.89
C SER A 97 9.63 10.04 3.37
N CYS A 98 10.68 10.41 4.11
CA CYS A 98 10.64 10.29 5.56
C CYS A 98 11.12 11.57 6.23
N LEU A 99 10.43 11.91 7.32
CA LEU A 99 10.84 12.99 8.21
C LEU A 99 11.83 12.44 9.24
N LEU A 100 13.00 13.05 9.32
CA LEU A 100 13.99 12.74 10.33
C LEU A 100 13.66 13.42 11.67
N HIS A 101 14.20 12.91 12.78
CA HIS A 101 14.05 13.54 14.11
C HIS A 101 14.60 14.97 14.19
N ASN A 102 15.57 15.31 13.33
CA ASN A 102 16.09 16.67 13.21
C ASN A 102 15.21 17.62 12.36
N GLY A 103 14.05 17.14 11.88
CA GLY A 103 13.10 17.91 11.09
C GLY A 103 13.38 17.94 9.58
N LYS A 104 14.47 17.34 9.10
CA LYS A 104 14.77 17.24 7.66
C LYS A 104 13.94 16.15 7.01
N THR A 105 13.33 16.43 5.87
CA THR A 105 12.71 15.40 5.01
C THR A 105 13.74 14.84 4.04
N ILE A 106 13.82 13.53 3.91
CA ILE A 106 14.69 12.84 2.96
C ILE A 106 13.88 11.87 2.07
N TYR A 107 14.43 11.60 0.88
CA TYR A 107 13.87 10.62 -0.03
C TYR A 107 13.92 9.22 0.59
N TYR A 108 12.83 8.46 0.43
CA TYR A 108 12.76 7.04 0.74
C TYR A 108 12.38 6.30 -0.54
N GLU A 109 12.99 5.13 -0.77
CA GLU A 109 12.71 4.34 -1.96
C GLU A 109 11.24 3.89 -1.96
N PRO A 110 10.42 4.30 -2.95
CA PRO A 110 9.00 3.99 -2.98
C PRO A 110 8.72 2.49 -3.03
N PRO A 111 7.56 2.03 -2.52
CA PRO A 111 7.21 0.62 -2.55
C PRO A 111 7.03 0.13 -4.00
N VAL A 112 7.40 -1.14 -4.20
CA VAL A 112 7.15 -1.85 -5.46
C VAL A 112 5.69 -2.28 -5.49
N LEU A 113 5.00 -1.92 -6.57
CA LEU A 113 3.62 -2.28 -6.81
C LEU A 113 3.52 -3.56 -7.64
N ALA A 114 2.82 -4.55 -7.13
CA ALA A 114 2.42 -5.74 -7.89
C ALA A 114 0.89 -5.87 -7.95
N MET A 115 0.36 -6.32 -9.09
CA MET A 115 -1.07 -6.58 -9.29
C MET A 115 -1.32 -7.91 -9.97
N THR A 116 -2.48 -8.51 -9.71
CA THR A 116 -2.89 -9.72 -10.43
C THR A 116 -3.21 -9.41 -11.89
N ASN A 117 -2.63 -10.17 -12.83
CA ASN A 117 -2.99 -10.15 -14.25
C ASN A 117 -4.24 -11.00 -14.56
N ASN A 118 -4.56 -11.23 -15.84
CA ASN A 118 -5.72 -12.04 -16.26
C ASN A 118 -5.63 -13.53 -15.89
N VAL A 119 -4.43 -14.07 -15.63
CA VAL A 119 -4.25 -15.47 -15.21
C VAL A 119 -4.11 -15.62 -13.69
N GLY A 120 -4.17 -14.51 -12.95
CA GLY A 120 -4.12 -14.49 -11.48
C GLY A 120 -2.73 -14.34 -10.87
N ASP A 121 -1.69 -14.16 -11.68
CA ASP A 121 -0.32 -13.97 -11.21
C ASP A 121 -0.06 -12.52 -10.79
N LEU A 122 0.62 -12.32 -9.66
CA LEU A 122 1.11 -11.01 -9.24
C LEU A 122 2.31 -10.59 -10.10
N VAL A 123 2.13 -9.51 -10.85
CA VAL A 123 3.17 -8.92 -11.71
C VAL A 123 3.45 -7.49 -11.30
N GLU A 124 4.71 -7.08 -11.37
CA GLU A 124 5.10 -5.70 -11.08
C GLU A 124 4.52 -4.72 -12.11
N VAL A 125 3.88 -3.66 -11.63
CA VAL A 125 3.30 -2.59 -12.44
C VAL A 125 4.07 -1.30 -12.18
N ASN A 126 4.63 -0.73 -13.24
CA ASN A 126 5.33 0.55 -13.18
C ASN A 126 5.15 1.33 -14.50
N SER A 127 5.68 2.56 -14.57
CA SER A 127 5.52 3.44 -15.75
C SER A 127 6.15 2.88 -17.05
N ARG A 128 7.06 1.91 -16.94
CA ARG A 128 7.70 1.23 -18.09
C ARG A 128 7.07 -0.13 -18.39
N ASN A 129 6.43 -0.73 -17.40
CA ASN A 129 5.74 -2.00 -17.48
C ASN A 129 4.28 -1.83 -17.01
N PRO A 130 3.43 -1.15 -17.81
CA PRO A 130 2.01 -1.05 -17.50
C PRO A 130 1.34 -2.42 -17.65
N LEU A 131 0.23 -2.60 -16.94
CA LEU A 131 -0.58 -3.81 -17.06
C LEU A 131 -1.60 -3.60 -18.20
N LEU A 132 -1.35 -4.23 -19.35
CA LEU A 132 -2.10 -3.99 -20.58
C LEU A 132 -3.15 -5.08 -20.85
N TRP A 133 -4.20 -4.73 -21.58
CA TRP A 133 -5.23 -5.66 -22.09
C TRP A 133 -5.89 -6.50 -20.99
N GLN A 134 -6.21 -5.85 -19.88
CA GLN A 134 -6.90 -6.51 -18.77
C GLN A 134 -8.36 -6.75 -19.11
N GLU A 135 -8.84 -7.94 -18.75
CA GLU A 135 -10.21 -8.38 -19.02
C GLU A 135 -11.17 -7.95 -17.92
N PHE A 136 -12.42 -7.72 -18.30
CA PHE A 136 -13.54 -7.60 -17.36
C PHE A 136 -14.12 -8.98 -17.06
N ASP A 137 -13.64 -9.58 -15.98
CA ASP A 137 -13.95 -10.94 -15.52
C ASP A 137 -15.06 -11.00 -14.45
N ASP A 138 -15.65 -9.86 -14.10
CA ASP A 138 -16.69 -9.74 -13.07
C ASP A 138 -17.89 -8.89 -13.54
N VAL A 139 -18.97 -8.91 -12.75
CA VAL A 139 -20.19 -8.14 -13.00
C VAL A 139 -20.65 -7.43 -11.73
N VAL A 140 -20.66 -6.10 -11.77
CA VAL A 140 -21.19 -5.26 -10.68
C VAL A 140 -22.39 -4.49 -11.20
N SER A 141 -23.54 -4.64 -10.53
CA SER A 141 -24.79 -3.95 -10.88
C SER A 141 -25.22 -4.10 -12.36
N GLY A 142 -24.97 -5.27 -12.95
CA GLY A 142 -25.34 -5.58 -14.34
C GLY A 142 -24.39 -5.00 -15.41
N THR A 143 -23.27 -4.42 -15.00
CA THR A 143 -22.22 -3.92 -15.89
C THR A 143 -20.92 -4.69 -15.72
N GLN A 144 -20.12 -4.79 -16.78
CA GLN A 144 -18.81 -5.42 -16.76
C GLN A 144 -17.88 -4.72 -15.77
N ALA A 145 -17.15 -5.52 -14.99
CA ALA A 145 -16.22 -5.07 -13.98
C ALA A 145 -14.97 -5.98 -13.94
N SER A 146 -13.93 -5.54 -13.24
CA SER A 146 -12.79 -6.39 -12.90
C SER A 146 -12.28 -6.07 -11.50
N VAL A 147 -11.78 -7.09 -10.82
CA VAL A 147 -11.22 -6.99 -9.47
C VAL A 147 -9.79 -7.52 -9.49
N LYS A 148 -8.82 -6.64 -9.21
CA LYS A 148 -7.40 -6.99 -9.13
C LYS A 148 -6.91 -6.92 -7.68
N LYS A 149 -6.12 -7.90 -7.25
CA LYS A 149 -5.38 -7.81 -5.98
C LYS A 149 -4.16 -6.94 -6.21
N ILE A 150 -3.88 -6.05 -5.25
CA ILE A 150 -2.72 -5.18 -5.20
C ILE A 150 -1.83 -5.66 -4.05
N ASN A 151 -0.54 -5.77 -4.28
CA ASN A 151 0.48 -5.89 -3.25
C ASN A 151 1.47 -4.73 -3.36
N LEU A 152 1.81 -4.14 -2.21
CA LEU A 152 2.88 -3.15 -2.10
C LEU A 152 4.01 -3.74 -1.25
N SER A 153 5.20 -3.82 -1.84
CA SER A 153 6.38 -4.37 -1.20
C SER A 153 7.40 -3.27 -0.88
N PHE A 154 7.80 -3.18 0.39
CA PHE A 154 8.67 -2.12 0.88
C PHE A 154 10.14 -2.53 0.82
N SER A 155 10.98 -1.55 0.48
CA SER A 155 12.42 -1.68 0.48
C SER A 155 12.97 -1.80 1.90
N LYS A 156 14.16 -2.40 2.02
CA LYS A 156 14.86 -2.49 3.31
C LYS A 156 15.37 -1.13 3.76
N ILE A 157 15.30 -0.88 5.05
CA ILE A 157 15.95 0.23 5.76
C ILE A 157 16.73 -0.41 6.92
N PRO A 158 18.06 -0.26 7.04
CA PRO A 158 18.78 -0.80 8.19
C PRO A 158 18.21 -0.28 9.50
N VAL A 159 18.09 -1.15 10.52
CA VAL A 159 17.52 -0.79 11.83
C VAL A 159 18.24 0.41 12.45
N THR A 160 19.57 0.47 12.29
CA THR A 160 20.40 1.56 12.80
C THR A 160 20.04 2.90 12.19
N ASP A 161 19.65 2.91 10.92
CA ASP A 161 19.23 4.12 10.25
C ASP A 161 17.82 4.46 10.69
N PHE A 162 16.93 3.47 10.73
CA PHE A 162 15.52 3.64 11.07
C PHE A 162 15.30 4.21 12.48
N ILE A 163 15.72 3.49 13.52
CA ILE A 163 15.48 3.82 14.93
C ILE A 163 16.12 5.15 15.33
N ASN A 164 17.31 5.45 14.82
CA ASN A 164 18.07 6.61 15.29
C ASN A 164 17.76 7.90 14.54
N ASN A 165 17.27 7.80 13.30
CA ASN A 165 17.15 8.96 12.42
C ASN A 165 15.73 9.30 12.02
N TYR A 166 14.83 8.33 11.87
CA TYR A 166 13.51 8.57 11.27
C TYR A 166 12.41 8.72 12.32
N LYS A 167 11.60 9.77 12.14
CA LYS A 167 10.44 10.04 12.97
C LYS A 167 9.19 9.36 12.44
N TYR A 168 8.91 9.52 11.14
CA TYR A 168 7.85 8.81 10.42
C TYR A 168 8.14 8.89 8.91
N CYS A 169 7.54 7.99 8.13
CA CYS A 169 7.59 8.02 6.67
C CYS A 169 6.19 8.19 6.08
N GLU A 170 6.12 8.76 4.88
CA GLU A 170 4.88 8.88 4.13
C GLU A 170 5.09 8.68 2.62
N GLY A 171 4.06 8.24 1.91
CA GLY A 171 4.11 8.08 0.46
C GLY A 171 2.76 8.16 -0.23
N LYS A 172 2.79 8.29 -1.56
CA LYS A 172 1.60 8.29 -2.39
C LYS A 172 1.86 7.52 -3.67
N MET A 173 0.84 6.80 -4.10
CA MET A 173 0.83 6.09 -5.36
C MET A 173 -0.46 6.41 -6.12
N THR A 174 -0.31 6.79 -7.39
CA THR A 174 -1.43 7.11 -8.28
C THR A 174 -1.38 6.20 -9.50
N LEU A 175 -2.52 5.56 -9.77
CA LEU A 175 -2.76 4.73 -10.94
C LEU A 175 -3.65 5.46 -11.93
N MET A 176 -3.42 5.19 -13.21
CA MET A 176 -4.30 5.62 -14.28
C MET A 176 -4.89 4.39 -14.95
N VAL A 177 -6.22 4.36 -15.08
CA VAL A 177 -6.93 3.28 -15.75
C VAL A 177 -7.66 3.83 -16.97
N GLY A 178 -7.41 3.22 -18.12
CA GLY A 178 -8.00 3.61 -19.40
C GLY A 178 -8.65 2.44 -20.10
N LEU A 179 -9.82 2.68 -20.71
CA LEU A 179 -10.47 1.67 -21.55
C LEU A 179 -9.67 1.50 -22.85
N SER A 180 -9.42 0.25 -23.24
CA SER A 180 -8.68 -0.12 -24.45
C SER A 180 -9.60 -0.94 -25.35
N ILE A 181 -9.79 -0.47 -26.59
CA ILE A 181 -10.63 -1.11 -27.63
C ILE A 181 -9.73 -1.48 -28.80
#